data_AF-A0A370S7U1-F1
#
_entry.id   AF-A0A370S7U1-F1
#
_cell.length_a   1.000
_cell.length_b   1.000
_cell.length_c   1.000
_cell.angle_alpha   90.00
_cell.angle_beta   90.00
_cell.angle_gamma   90.00
#
_symmetry.space_group_name_H-M   'P 1'
#
loop_
_entity.id
_entity.type
_entity.pdbx_description
1 polymer ?
#
loop_
_entity_poly.entity_id
_entity_poly.type
_entity_poly.pdbx_seq_one_letter_code
_entity_poly.pdbx_strand_id
1 'polypeptide(L)'
;MHGKTIRTNNQTQNAAVATISTATMKKLLIGAALVMGAILYIGYYQALEDGDIETILFIKKHPTWQMRFHNIHANDGEIRQVERLTDEERKMIIDYCRYRLGLDTALRTQDDVERCRIK
;
A
#
# COMPACT_ATOMS: atom_id res chain seq x y z
N MET A 1 58.90 4.57 -21.77
CA MET A 1 57.86 5.44 -21.17
C MET A 1 56.41 4.98 -21.43
N HIS A 2 56.15 3.96 -22.26
CA HIS A 2 54.79 3.53 -22.64
C HIS A 2 53.98 2.78 -21.57
N GLY A 3 54.61 2.12 -20.58
CA GLY A 3 53.90 1.30 -19.59
C GLY A 3 53.16 2.09 -18.49
N LYS A 4 53.58 3.33 -18.22
CA LYS A 4 52.94 4.18 -17.18
C LYS A 4 51.59 4.71 -17.65
N THR A 5 51.50 5.09 -18.93
CA THR A 5 50.29 5.60 -19.59
C THR A 5 49.18 4.55 -19.71
N ILE A 6 49.53 3.29 -19.98
CA ILE A 6 48.56 2.18 -20.06
C ILE A 6 47.96 1.86 -18.69
N ARG A 7 48.80 1.84 -17.64
CA ARG A 7 48.35 1.60 -16.26
C ARG A 7 47.37 2.67 -15.78
N THR A 8 47.65 3.94 -16.08
CA THR A 8 46.76 5.05 -15.73
C THR A 8 45.42 4.98 -16.45
N ASN A 9 45.39 4.60 -17.74
CA ASN A 9 44.16 4.46 -18.51
C ASN A 9 43.25 3.34 -17.98
N ASN A 10 43.82 2.19 -17.64
CA ASN A 10 43.04 1.09 -17.07
C ASN A 10 42.49 1.44 -15.68
N GLN A 11 43.25 2.19 -14.88
CA GLN A 11 42.81 2.60 -13.55
C GLN A 11 41.66 3.63 -13.59
N THR A 12 41.69 4.58 -14.52
CA THR A 12 40.59 5.52 -14.73
C THR A 12 39.36 4.84 -15.33
N GLN A 13 39.53 3.91 -16.27
CA GLN A 13 38.40 3.12 -16.81
C GLN A 13 37.72 2.27 -15.74
N ASN A 14 38.50 1.57 -14.90
CA ASN A 14 37.95 0.75 -13.81
C ASN A 14 37.22 1.59 -12.76
N ALA A 15 37.75 2.76 -12.41
CA ALA A 15 37.11 3.70 -11.49
C ALA A 15 35.79 4.26 -12.08
N ALA A 16 35.77 4.60 -13.37
CA ALA A 16 34.57 5.07 -14.06
C ALA A 16 33.48 3.98 -14.11
N VAL A 17 33.83 2.74 -14.46
CA VAL A 17 32.90 1.60 -14.49
C VAL A 17 32.33 1.30 -13.09
N ALA A 18 33.16 1.31 -12.05
CA ALA A 18 32.71 1.13 -10.67
C ALA A 18 31.77 2.25 -10.20
N THR A 19 32.06 3.50 -10.58
CA THR A 19 31.21 4.67 -10.26
C THR A 19 29.86 4.62 -10.99
N ILE A 20 29.83 4.21 -12.26
CA ILE A 20 28.59 4.04 -13.03
C ILE A 20 27.75 2.87 -12.48
N SER A 21 28.40 1.76 -12.11
CA SER A 21 27.73 0.58 -11.55
C SER A 21 27.11 0.89 -10.18
N THR A 22 27.82 1.61 -9.31
CA THR A 22 27.29 2.06 -8.02
C THR A 22 26.17 3.10 -8.17
N ALA A 23 26.26 4.02 -9.15
CA ALA A 23 25.18 4.96 -9.44
C ALA A 23 23.91 4.26 -9.95
N THR A 24 24.05 3.22 -10.77
CA THR A 24 22.93 2.40 -11.26
C THR A 24 22.28 1.61 -10.12
N MET A 25 23.09 0.97 -9.26
CA MET A 25 22.58 0.24 -8.09
C MET A 25 21.79 1.14 -7.13
N LYS A 26 22.29 2.36 -6.86
CA LYS A 26 21.57 3.33 -6.03
C LYS A 26 20.19 3.69 -6.59
N LYS A 27 20.10 3.91 -7.91
CA LYS A 27 18.82 4.20 -8.58
C LYS A 27 17.84 3.01 -8.47
N LEU A 28 18.34 1.78 -8.63
CA LEU A 28 17.53 0.57 -8.47
C LEU A 28 17.00 0.42 -7.05
N LEU A 29 17.83 0.67 -6.04
CA LEU A 29 17.42 0.62 -4.63
C LEU A 29 16.35 1.68 -4.31
N ILE A 30 16.51 2.90 -4.83
CA ILE A 30 15.51 3.96 -4.67
C ILE A 30 14.20 3.56 -5.36
N GLY A 31 14.27 3.03 -6.58
CA GLY A 31 13.10 2.54 -7.30
C GLY A 31 12.37 1.42 -6.54
N ALA A 32 13.11 0.43 -6.04
CA ALA A 32 12.55 -0.65 -5.24
C ALA A 32 11.90 -0.14 -3.94
N ALA A 33 12.52 0.83 -3.27
CA ALA A 33 11.95 1.44 -2.06
C ALA A 33 10.64 2.19 -2.36
N LEU A 34 10.56 2.91 -3.48
CA LEU A 34 9.33 3.59 -3.90
C LEU A 34 8.21 2.59 -4.22
N VAL A 35 8.51 1.52 -4.96
CA VAL A 35 7.54 0.46 -5.26
C VAL A 35 7.06 -0.23 -3.98
N MET A 36 7.97 -0.54 -3.06
CA MET A 36 7.63 -1.12 -1.77
C MET A 36 6.76 -0.17 -0.94
N GLY A 37 7.09 1.12 -0.92
CA GLY A 37 6.27 2.15 -0.29
C GLY A 37 4.86 2.21 -0.89
N ALA A 38 4.75 2.16 -2.21
CA ALA A 38 3.46 2.13 -2.90
C ALA A 38 2.63 0.88 -2.50
N ILE A 39 3.22 -0.31 -2.46
CA ILE A 39 2.52 -1.54 -2.02
C ILE A 39 2.03 -1.41 -0.57
N LEU A 40 2.87 -0.89 0.31
CA LEU A 40 2.54 -0.75 1.73
C LEU A 40 1.43 0.28 1.99
N TYR A 41 1.33 1.32 1.17
CA TYR A 41 0.45 2.46 1.41
C TYR A 41 -0.70 2.62 0.41
N ILE A 42 -0.75 1.89 -0.70
CA ILE A 42 -1.90 1.90 -1.61
C ILE A 42 -2.79 0.69 -1.32
N GLY A 43 -4.08 0.93 -1.19
CA GLY A 43 -5.10 -0.11 -1.08
C GLY A 43 -6.26 0.15 -2.04
N TYR A 44 -7.13 -0.84 -2.19
CA TYR A 44 -8.38 -0.68 -2.94
C TYR A 44 -9.51 -1.51 -2.34
N TYR A 45 -10.74 -1.13 -2.65
CA TYR A 45 -11.93 -1.96 -2.47
C TYR A 45 -12.81 -1.90 -3.72
N GLN A 46 -13.79 -2.80 -3.81
CA GLN A 46 -14.79 -2.77 -4.87
C GLN A 46 -16.11 -2.28 -4.30
N ALA A 47 -16.77 -1.39 -5.04
CA ALA A 47 -18.11 -0.89 -4.76
C ALA A 47 -19.06 -1.34 -5.88
N LEU A 48 -20.30 -1.68 -5.55
CA LEU A 48 -21.37 -1.81 -6.53
C LEU A 48 -22.10 -0.47 -6.62
N GLU A 49 -21.96 0.21 -7.74
CA GLU A 49 -22.66 1.47 -8.04
C GLU A 49 -23.45 1.27 -9.33
N ASP A 50 -24.76 1.54 -9.29
CA ASP A 50 -25.68 1.42 -10.43
C ASP A 50 -25.64 0.08 -11.20
N GLY A 51 -25.29 -1.01 -10.51
CA GLY A 51 -25.19 -2.36 -11.07
C GLY A 51 -23.82 -2.72 -11.66
N ASP A 52 -22.88 -1.77 -11.66
CA ASP A 52 -21.50 -1.97 -12.09
C ASP A 52 -20.55 -2.09 -10.89
N ILE A 53 -19.45 -2.84 -11.08
CA ILE A 53 -18.41 -2.99 -10.06
C ILE A 53 -17.32 -1.94 -10.31
N GLU A 54 -17.23 -0.96 -9.43
CA GLU A 54 -16.18 0.05 -9.44
C GLU A 54 -15.01 -0.31 -8.52
N THR A 55 -13.78 -0.03 -8.95
CA THR A 55 -12.58 -0.19 -8.11
C THR A 55 -12.15 1.15 -7.54
N ILE A 56 -12.26 1.29 -6.22
CA ILE A 56 -11.91 2.52 -5.51
C ILE A 56 -10.52 2.37 -4.90
N LEU A 57 -9.57 3.17 -5.38
CA LEU A 57 -8.21 3.25 -4.84
C LEU A 57 -8.13 4.24 -3.68
N PHE A 58 -7.27 3.95 -2.70
CA PHE A 58 -7.02 4.86 -1.58
C PHE A 58 -5.59 4.74 -1.03
N ILE A 59 -5.16 5.81 -0.34
CA ILE A 59 -3.92 5.80 0.45
C ILE A 59 -4.26 5.33 1.86
N LYS A 60 -3.64 4.23 2.28
CA LYS A 60 -3.75 3.66 3.61
C LYS A 60 -3.19 4.61 4.67
N LYS A 61 -3.82 4.68 5.83
CA LYS A 61 -3.36 5.46 6.99
C LYS A 61 -2.24 4.77 7.77
N HIS A 62 -2.14 3.44 7.66
CA HIS A 62 -1.08 2.63 8.25
C HIS A 62 -0.52 1.65 7.21
N PRO A 63 0.80 1.34 7.23
CA PRO A 63 1.39 0.43 6.26
C PRO A 63 0.93 -1.01 6.50
N THR A 64 0.61 -1.73 5.42
CA THR A 64 0.33 -3.17 5.42
C THR A 64 0.52 -3.77 4.04
N TRP A 65 0.88 -5.05 3.98
CA TRP A 65 0.97 -5.82 2.73
C TRP A 65 -0.40 -6.14 2.11
N GLN A 66 -1.49 -5.98 2.88
CA GLN A 66 -2.85 -6.19 2.37
C GLN A 66 -3.19 -5.11 1.33
N MET A 67 -3.46 -5.50 0.09
CA MET A 67 -3.84 -4.57 -0.99
C MET A 67 -5.35 -4.38 -1.11
N ARG A 68 -6.13 -5.45 -0.94
CA ARG A 68 -7.58 -5.44 -1.08
C ARG A 68 -8.25 -5.36 0.29
N PHE A 69 -9.22 -4.46 0.41
CA PHE A 69 -10.05 -4.26 1.59
C PHE A 69 -11.52 -4.46 1.22
N HIS A 70 -12.35 -4.67 2.24
CA HIS A 70 -13.78 -4.81 2.07
C HIS A 70 -14.49 -3.69 2.83
N ASN A 71 -15.24 -2.87 2.11
CA ASN A 71 -16.12 -1.88 2.70
C ASN A 71 -17.54 -2.43 2.68
N ILE A 72 -18.05 -2.88 3.82
CA ILE A 72 -19.43 -3.40 3.92
C ILE A 72 -20.49 -2.34 3.62
N HIS A 73 -20.10 -1.05 3.62
CA HIS A 73 -20.94 0.10 3.34
C HIS A 73 -20.82 0.60 1.89
N ALA A 74 -20.01 -0.05 1.06
CA ALA A 74 -19.79 0.36 -0.33
C ALA A 74 -20.88 -0.09 -1.31
N ASN A 75 -21.93 -0.76 -0.82
CA ASN A 75 -23.04 -1.21 -1.64
C ASN A 75 -24.33 -0.69 -1.02
N ASP A 76 -25.33 -0.40 -1.84
CA ASP A 76 -26.66 0.04 -1.40
C ASP A 76 -27.35 -1.10 -0.64
N GLY A 77 -27.19 -1.09 0.67
CA GLY A 77 -27.71 -2.09 1.57
C GLY A 77 -27.95 -1.53 2.97
N GLU A 78 -28.70 -2.27 3.78
CA GLU A 78 -28.93 -1.91 5.17
C GLU A 78 -27.62 -1.92 5.97
N ILE A 79 -27.52 -0.98 6.92
CA ILE A 79 -26.41 -0.92 7.88
C ILE A 79 -26.38 -2.25 8.65
N ARG A 80 -25.25 -2.95 8.60
CA ARG A 80 -25.04 -4.21 9.33
C ARG A 80 -25.12 -3.96 10.83
N GLN A 81 -25.92 -4.77 11.53
CA GLN A 81 -26.04 -4.74 12.99
C GLN A 81 -24.85 -5.43 13.64
N VAL A 82 -24.21 -4.80 14.63
CA VAL A 82 -22.96 -5.27 15.27
C VAL A 82 -23.09 -6.67 15.88
N GLU A 83 -24.27 -7.03 16.39
CA GLU A 83 -24.58 -8.32 17.00
C GLU A 83 -24.74 -9.43 15.96
N ARG A 84 -24.98 -9.07 14.69
CA ARG A 84 -25.19 -10.00 13.58
C ARG A 84 -23.93 -10.23 12.74
N LEU A 85 -22.86 -9.51 13.04
CA LEU A 85 -21.58 -9.65 12.34
C LEU A 85 -20.92 -10.96 12.74
N THR A 86 -20.57 -11.75 11.73
CA THR A 86 -19.60 -12.83 11.88
C THR A 86 -18.23 -12.29 12.30
N ASP A 87 -17.37 -13.14 12.85
CA ASP A 87 -16.01 -12.75 13.20
C ASP A 87 -15.20 -12.27 11.97
N GLU A 88 -15.47 -12.86 10.80
CA GLU A 88 -14.85 -12.46 9.54
C GLU A 88 -15.33 -11.06 9.10
N GLU A 89 -16.65 -10.79 9.13
CA GLU A 89 -17.17 -9.46 8.84
C GLU A 89 -16.63 -8.42 9.81
N ARG A 90 -16.56 -8.75 11.10
CA ARG A 90 -15.98 -7.89 12.12
C ARG A 90 -14.52 -7.55 11.80
N LYS A 91 -13.72 -8.56 11.44
CA LYS A 91 -12.33 -8.37 11.02
C LYS A 91 -12.22 -7.48 9.78
N MET A 92 -13.04 -7.72 8.76
CA MET A 92 -13.06 -6.92 7.55
C MET A 92 -13.34 -5.44 7.82
N ILE A 93 -14.33 -5.14 8.67
CA ILE A 93 -14.67 -3.77 9.04
C ILE A 93 -13.53 -3.13 9.84
N ILE A 94 -12.95 -3.84 10.82
CA ILE A 94 -11.82 -3.35 11.61
C ILE A 94 -10.64 -3.01 10.70
N ASP A 95 -10.28 -3.91 9.78
CA ASP A 95 -9.19 -3.70 8.83
C ASP A 95 -9.50 -2.50 7.92
N TYR A 96 -10.71 -2.40 7.36
CA TYR A 96 -11.10 -1.23 6.57
C TYR A 96 -11.01 0.07 7.39
N CYS A 97 -11.58 0.10 8.59
CA CYS A 97 -11.61 1.29 9.45
C CYS A 97 -10.19 1.75 9.82
N ARG A 98 -9.31 0.83 10.19
CA ARG A 98 -7.91 1.13 10.52
C ARG A 98 -7.16 1.62 9.30
N TYR A 99 -7.18 0.87 8.20
CA TYR A 99 -6.28 1.16 7.07
C TYR A 99 -6.84 2.24 6.14
N ARG A 100 -8.15 2.34 5.90
CA ARG A 100 -8.75 3.40 5.06
C ARG A 100 -8.94 4.70 5.84
N LEU A 101 -9.47 4.61 7.06
CA LEU A 101 -9.94 5.78 7.82
C LEU A 101 -8.97 6.19 8.93
N GLY A 102 -8.05 5.31 9.34
CA GLY A 102 -7.11 5.60 10.44
C GLY A 102 -7.76 5.49 11.81
N LEU A 103 -8.85 4.74 11.91
CA LEU A 103 -9.63 4.58 13.14
C LEU A 103 -9.40 3.18 13.71
N ASP A 104 -8.81 3.11 14.89
CA ASP A 104 -8.74 1.88 15.67
C ASP A 104 -10.05 1.68 16.43
N THR A 105 -10.67 0.51 16.25
CA THR A 105 -11.93 0.16 16.90
C THR A 105 -11.94 -1.32 17.29
N ALA A 106 -12.55 -1.62 18.43
CA ALA A 106 -12.85 -2.98 18.84
C ALA A 106 -14.22 -3.47 18.31
N LEU A 107 -14.97 -2.57 17.67
CA LEU A 107 -16.25 -2.83 17.01
C LEU A 107 -17.24 -3.49 17.99
N ARG A 108 -17.44 -2.89 19.17
CA ARG A 108 -18.28 -3.45 20.25
C ARG A 108 -19.71 -2.95 20.21
N THR A 109 -19.94 -1.76 19.64
CA THR A 109 -21.26 -1.11 19.58
C THR A 109 -21.65 -0.82 18.13
N GLN A 110 -22.94 -0.54 17.91
CA GLN A 110 -23.41 -0.11 16.59
C GLN A 110 -22.77 1.21 16.15
N ASP A 111 -22.53 2.12 17.09
CA ASP A 111 -21.81 3.37 16.81
C ASP A 111 -20.40 3.10 16.28
N ASP A 112 -19.72 2.05 16.75
CA ASP A 112 -18.41 1.66 16.21
C ASP A 112 -18.49 1.24 14.74
N VAL A 113 -19.56 0.55 14.33
CA VAL A 113 -19.81 0.17 12.92
C VAL A 113 -20.05 1.41 12.07
N GLU A 114 -20.85 2.34 12.59
CA GLU A 114 -21.27 3.55 11.89
C GLU A 114 -20.11 4.53 11.69
N ARG A 115 -19.21 4.68 12.66
CA ARG A 115 -17.99 5.50 12.48
C ARG A 115 -17.09 4.98 11.36
N CYS A 116 -17.18 3.70 11.02
CA CYS A 116 -16.41 3.11 9.92
C CYS A 116 -17.08 3.29 8.54
N ARG A 117 -18.17 4.07 8.45
CA ARG A 117 -18.90 4.38 7.21
C ARG A 117 -18.37 5.59 6.44
N ILE A 118 -17.49 6.41 7.04
CA ILE A 118 -17.13 7.72 6.46
C ILE A 118 -16.55 7.55 5.03
N LYS A 119 -17.25 8.19 4.09
CA LYS A 119 -17.07 8.18 2.63
C LYS A 119 -15.66 8.62 2.19
#